data_AF-A0A7U3VLN1-F1
#
_entry.id   AF-A0A7U3VLN1-F1
#
_cell.length_a   1.000
_cell.length_b   1.000
_cell.length_c   1.000
_cell.angle_alpha   90.00
_cell.angle_beta   90.00
_cell.angle_gamma   90.00
#
_symmetry.space_group_name_H-M   'P 1'
#
loop_
_entity.id
_entity.type
_entity.pdbx_description
1 polymer ?
#
loop_
_entity_poly.entity_id
_entity_poly.type
_entity_poly.pdbx_seq_one_letter_code
_entity_poly.pdbx_strand_id
1 'polypeptide(L)'
;MDATLTLNYPAPIPAGHEIEVTEFADTRPEKKRTSWHPGWDQPFRHPSVLDVTANIRYMNHMHVHRGDNGGNSYAPNDYPLRPRADLPVQRVYRARVKACALVMVEGLDGQHTKLVVEVLGPAPADAGPQDRRPS
;
A
#
# COMPACT_ATOMS: atom_id res chain seq x y z
N MET A 1 -1.82 -18.61 3.18
CA MET A 1 -0.34 -18.47 3.11
C MET A 1 0.03 -17.20 3.83
N ASP A 2 1.04 -17.24 4.71
CA ASP A 2 1.43 -16.06 5.46
C ASP A 2 2.43 -15.19 4.68
N ALA A 3 2.25 -13.88 4.76
CA ALA A 3 3.09 -12.88 4.11
C ALA A 3 3.36 -11.71 5.05
N THR A 4 4.47 -11.00 4.82
CA THR A 4 4.79 -9.75 5.52
C THR A 4 4.62 -8.59 4.56
N LEU A 5 3.86 -7.58 4.97
CA LEU A 5 3.70 -6.32 4.25
C LEU A 5 4.42 -5.21 4.99
N THR A 6 5.17 -4.40 4.24
CA THR A 6 5.83 -3.20 4.75
C THR A 6 5.19 -2.01 4.08
N LEU A 7 4.62 -1.12 4.89
CA LEU A 7 3.97 0.12 4.45
C LEU A 7 4.83 1.28 4.93
N ASN A 8 5.10 2.23 4.04
CA ASN A 8 5.90 3.41 4.35
C ASN A 8 5.07 4.57 4.95
N TYR A 9 3.95 4.22 5.57
CA TYR A 9 2.99 5.13 6.16
C TYR A 9 2.34 4.45 7.38
N PRO A 10 1.84 5.23 8.34
CA PRO A 10 1.16 4.69 9.49
C PRO A 10 -0.22 4.15 9.08
N ALA A 11 -0.43 2.87 9.36
CA ALA A 11 -1.69 2.16 9.18
C ALA A 11 -1.91 1.24 10.39
N PRO A 12 -2.59 1.71 11.45
CA PRO A 12 -2.84 0.93 12.66
C PRO A 12 -4.01 -0.04 12.45
N ILE A 13 -3.80 -1.07 11.63
CA ILE A 13 -4.86 -2.04 11.28
C ILE A 13 -4.88 -3.17 12.34
N PRO A 14 -5.97 -3.36 13.10
CA PRO A 14 -6.04 -4.39 14.13
C PRO A 14 -5.91 -5.82 13.59
N ALA A 15 -5.39 -6.73 14.41
CA ALA A 15 -5.42 -8.16 14.12
C ALA A 15 -6.88 -8.65 13.99
N GLY A 16 -7.12 -9.59 13.07
CA GLY A 16 -8.43 -10.10 12.73
C GLY A 16 -9.14 -9.34 11.60
N HIS A 17 -8.76 -8.09 11.33
CA HIS A 17 -9.35 -7.31 10.24
C HIS A 17 -9.06 -7.95 8.88
N GLU A 18 -10.06 -7.90 8.01
CA GLU A 18 -9.89 -8.25 6.60
C GLU A 18 -9.46 -7.01 5.82
N ILE A 19 -8.43 -7.19 5.00
CA ILE A 19 -7.86 -6.14 4.18
C ILE A 19 -7.88 -6.55 2.70
N GLU A 20 -7.99 -5.56 1.82
CA GLU A 20 -7.60 -5.67 0.42
C GLU A 20 -6.32 -4.92 0.18
N VAL A 21 -5.39 -5.60 -0.47
CA VAL A 21 -4.07 -5.07 -0.78
C VAL A 21 -4.00 -4.89 -2.28
N THR A 22 -3.70 -3.67 -2.71
CA THR A 22 -3.42 -3.33 -4.10
C THR A 22 -1.92 -3.13 -4.24
N GLU A 23 -1.26 -4.01 -4.97
CA GLU A 23 0.14 -3.85 -5.34
C GLU A 23 0.25 -3.25 -6.75
N PHE A 24 1.00 -2.17 -6.86
CA PHE A 24 1.26 -1.49 -8.13
C PHE A 24 2.50 -2.07 -8.79
N ALA A 25 2.50 -2.12 -10.12
CA ALA A 25 3.66 -2.51 -10.89
C ALA A 25 4.75 -1.43 -10.78
N ASP A 26 5.99 -1.85 -10.64
CA ASP A 26 7.13 -0.95 -10.82
C ASP A 26 7.24 -0.62 -12.32
N THR A 27 6.95 0.63 -12.69
CA THR A 27 7.06 1.14 -14.06
C THR A 27 8.23 2.10 -14.27
N ARG A 28 9.11 2.26 -13.26
CA ARG A 28 10.25 3.17 -13.36
C ARG A 28 11.21 2.71 -14.46
N PRO A 29 11.81 3.64 -15.24
CA PRO A 29 12.84 3.29 -16.22
C PRO A 29 14.02 2.55 -15.57
N GLU A 30 14.62 1.59 -16.27
CA GLU A 30 15.72 0.77 -15.74
C GLU A 30 16.90 1.59 -15.21
N LYS A 31 17.27 2.69 -15.90
CA LYS A 31 18.30 3.64 -15.44
C LYS A 31 18.03 4.29 -14.08
N LYS A 32 16.76 4.32 -13.64
CA LYS A 32 16.33 4.81 -12.33
C LYS A 32 16.32 3.71 -11.28
N ARG A 33 16.39 2.44 -11.70
CA ARG A 33 16.54 1.26 -10.83
C ARG A 33 18.00 0.91 -10.55
N THR A 34 18.95 1.52 -11.25
CA THR A 34 20.39 1.23 -11.12
C THR A 34 21.19 2.42 -10.62
N SER A 35 20.52 3.47 -10.15
CA SER A 35 21.22 4.66 -9.61
C SER A 35 21.94 4.32 -8.30
N TRP A 36 23.05 5.01 -8.04
CA TRP A 36 23.88 4.91 -6.84
C TRP A 36 23.17 5.28 -5.52
N HIS A 37 21.88 5.61 -5.55
CA HIS A 37 21.12 6.01 -4.37
C HIS A 37 20.57 4.77 -3.64
N PRO A 38 20.89 4.59 -2.35
CA PRO A 38 20.38 3.46 -1.57
C PRO A 38 18.85 3.35 -1.65
N GLY A 39 18.33 2.17 -1.99
CA GLY A 39 16.88 1.90 -2.05
C GLY A 39 16.22 2.18 -3.40
N TRP A 40 16.94 2.75 -4.38
CA TRP A 40 16.43 2.91 -5.75
C TRP A 40 16.53 1.63 -6.58
N ASP A 41 17.43 0.73 -6.18
CA ASP A 41 17.61 -0.63 -6.68
C ASP A 41 16.50 -1.60 -6.27
N GLN A 42 15.77 -1.27 -5.21
CA GLN A 42 14.64 -2.08 -4.77
C GLN A 42 13.44 -1.87 -5.68
N PRO A 43 12.68 -2.92 -6.03
CA PRO A 43 11.43 -2.78 -6.77
C PRO A 43 10.45 -1.86 -6.02
N PHE A 44 9.67 -1.08 -6.75
CA PHE A 44 8.61 -0.24 -6.20
C PHE A 44 7.56 -1.11 -5.50
N ARG A 45 7.67 -1.26 -4.17
CA ARG A 45 6.84 -2.15 -3.35
C ARG A 45 6.05 -1.36 -2.32
N HIS A 46 5.18 -0.47 -2.80
CA HIS A 46 4.33 0.33 -1.92
C HIS A 46 2.85 0.04 -2.18
N PRO A 47 2.29 -0.98 -1.52
CA PRO A 47 0.89 -1.29 -1.72
C PRO A 47 -0.02 -0.22 -1.09
N SER A 48 -1.23 -0.08 -1.64
CA SER A 48 -2.37 0.51 -0.91
C SER A 48 -3.09 -0.59 -0.16
N VAL A 49 -3.62 -0.28 1.01
CA VAL A 49 -4.39 -1.20 1.85
C VAL A 49 -5.75 -0.60 2.15
N LEU A 50 -6.82 -1.30 1.80
CA LEU A 50 -8.17 -1.03 2.28
C LEU A 50 -8.47 -1.97 3.44
N ASP A 51 -8.64 -1.43 4.64
CA ASP A 51 -9.29 -2.14 5.73
C ASP A 51 -10.78 -2.25 5.41
N VAL A 52 -11.22 -3.45 5.03
CA VAL A 52 -12.58 -3.74 4.59
C VAL A 52 -13.52 -3.77 5.77
N THR A 53 -13.01 -4.20 6.93
CA THR A 53 -13.76 -4.29 8.18
C THR A 53 -14.11 -2.90 8.69
N ALA A 54 -13.15 -1.98 8.69
CA ALA A 54 -13.36 -0.60 9.14
C ALA A 54 -13.78 0.36 8.02
N ASN A 55 -13.69 -0.06 6.76
CA ASN A 55 -13.89 0.78 5.57
C ASN A 55 -12.96 2.01 5.52
N ILE A 56 -11.67 1.81 5.85
CA ILE A 56 -10.64 2.84 5.85
C ILE A 56 -9.56 2.47 4.83
N ARG A 57 -9.29 3.35 3.85
CA ARG A 57 -8.17 3.15 2.92
C ARG A 57 -6.93 3.88 3.41
N TYR A 58 -5.86 3.11 3.57
CA TYR A 58 -4.52 3.58 3.78
C TYR A 58 -3.77 3.52 2.45
N MET A 59 -3.07 4.60 2.13
CA MET A 59 -2.34 4.73 0.88
C MET A 59 -0.94 5.25 1.13
N ASN A 60 -0.06 4.90 0.20
CA ASN A 60 1.29 5.43 0.21
C ASN A 60 1.26 6.97 0.16
N HIS A 61 1.83 7.58 1.19
CA HIS A 61 2.29 8.95 1.18
C HIS A 61 3.82 8.92 1.11
N MET A 62 4.38 9.14 -0.09
CA MET A 62 5.84 9.22 -0.24
C MET A 62 6.30 10.61 0.19
N HIS A 63 7.15 10.64 1.21
CA HIS A 63 8.20 11.65 1.37
C HIS A 63 9.47 10.88 1.72
N VAL A 64 10.32 10.59 0.73
CA VAL A 64 11.65 10.01 1.01
C VAL A 64 12.57 11.10 1.55
N HIS A 65 12.35 12.35 1.14
CA HIS A 65 12.86 13.57 1.77
C HIS A 65 11.83 14.72 1.66
N ARG A 66 12.05 15.82 2.40
CA ARG A 66 11.18 17.03 2.42
C ARG A 66 10.88 17.66 1.04
N GLY A 67 11.61 17.27 0.00
CA GLY A 67 11.38 17.69 -1.39
C GLY A 67 11.56 16.60 -2.46
N ASP A 68 11.63 15.31 -2.09
CA ASP A 68 11.89 14.22 -3.05
C ASP A 68 10.96 13.02 -2.86
N ASN A 69 10.32 12.62 -3.95
CA ASN A 69 9.48 11.43 -4.08
C ASN A 69 10.28 10.26 -4.63
N GLY A 70 11.54 10.10 -4.20
CA GLY A 70 12.42 9.03 -4.67
C GLY A 70 12.53 8.99 -6.19
N GLY A 71 12.60 10.16 -6.83
CA GLY A 71 12.65 10.29 -8.29
C GLY A 71 11.36 9.95 -9.04
N ASN A 72 10.24 9.83 -8.34
CA ASN A 72 8.93 9.57 -8.92
C ASN A 72 8.11 10.86 -8.99
N SER A 73 7.47 11.13 -10.14
CA SER A 73 6.77 12.41 -10.39
C SER A 73 5.38 12.50 -9.74
N TYR A 74 5.15 11.78 -8.64
CA TYR A 74 3.83 11.65 -8.04
C TYR A 74 3.42 12.91 -7.28
N ALA A 75 2.20 13.38 -7.48
CA ALA A 75 1.58 14.37 -6.61
C ALA A 75 0.91 13.69 -5.40
N PRO A 76 0.73 14.40 -4.27
CA PRO A 76 -0.14 13.95 -3.18
C PRO A 76 -1.54 13.64 -3.71
N ASN A 77 -2.17 12.59 -3.20
CA ASN A 77 -3.48 12.13 -3.65
C ASN A 77 -4.58 12.57 -2.67
N ASP A 78 -5.76 12.95 -3.17
CA ASP A 78 -6.98 13.01 -2.37
C ASP A 78 -7.30 11.59 -1.91
N TYR A 79 -7.55 11.35 -0.63
CA TYR A 79 -7.77 10.01 -0.03
C TYR A 79 -9.05 9.35 -0.58
N PRO A 80 -9.02 8.52 -1.65
CA PRO A 80 -10.23 7.95 -2.22
C PRO A 80 -10.46 6.56 -1.61
N LEU A 81 -11.70 6.05 -1.62
CA LEU A 81 -11.94 4.63 -1.29
C LEU A 81 -11.46 3.68 -2.39
N ARG A 82 -11.05 4.21 -3.56
CA ARG A 82 -10.55 3.45 -4.71
C ARG A 82 -9.03 3.57 -4.83
N PRO A 83 -8.34 2.52 -5.29
CA PRO A 83 -6.95 2.66 -5.74
C PRO A 83 -6.83 3.72 -6.82
N ARG A 84 -5.63 4.29 -6.97
CA ARG A 84 -5.35 5.25 -8.04
C ARG A 84 -5.54 4.61 -9.42
N ALA A 85 -6.38 5.22 -10.25
CA ALA A 85 -6.68 4.72 -11.58
C ALA A 85 -5.51 4.90 -12.57
N ASP A 86 -4.58 5.82 -12.28
CA ASP A 86 -3.44 6.13 -13.14
C ASP A 86 -2.22 5.24 -12.91
N LEU A 87 -2.22 4.40 -11.87
CA LEU A 87 -1.11 3.49 -11.57
C LEU A 87 -1.41 2.08 -12.07
N PRO A 88 -0.52 1.47 -12.87
CA PRO A 88 -0.70 0.09 -13.30
C PRO A 88 -0.69 -0.86 -12.10
N VAL A 89 -1.77 -1.62 -11.95
CA VAL A 89 -1.92 -2.60 -10.87
C VAL A 89 -1.24 -3.91 -11.28
N GLN A 90 -0.35 -4.41 -10.43
CA GLN A 90 0.27 -5.73 -10.60
C GLN A 90 -0.66 -6.84 -10.10
N ARG A 91 -1.24 -6.66 -8.91
CA ARG A 91 -2.23 -7.59 -8.34
C ARG A 91 -3.08 -6.95 -7.26
N VAL A 92 -4.26 -7.51 -7.03
CA VAL A 92 -5.14 -7.19 -5.90
C VAL A 92 -5.55 -8.48 -5.20
N TYR A 93 -5.44 -8.52 -3.87
CA TYR A 93 -5.78 -9.71 -3.09
C TYR A 93 -6.39 -9.36 -1.72
N ARG A 94 -7.17 -10.29 -1.16
CA ARG A 94 -7.70 -10.21 0.21
C ARG A 94 -6.76 -10.92 1.18
N ALA A 95 -6.65 -10.38 2.38
CA ALA A 95 -5.82 -10.91 3.44
C ALA A 95 -6.48 -10.67 4.80
N ARG A 96 -6.15 -11.49 5.80
CA ARG A 96 -6.51 -11.24 7.20
C ARG A 96 -5.27 -10.84 7.99
N VAL A 97 -5.36 -9.76 8.76
CA VAL A 97 -4.25 -9.29 9.60
C VAL A 97 -4.07 -10.26 10.77
N LYS A 98 -2.85 -10.77 10.94
CA LYS A 98 -2.45 -11.59 12.09
C LYS A 98 -1.72 -10.77 13.14
N ALA A 99 -0.92 -9.79 12.71
CA ALA A 99 -0.26 -8.84 13.58
C ALA A 99 0.01 -7.53 12.85
N CYS A 100 0.02 -6.42 13.59
CA CYS A 100 0.38 -5.09 13.10
C CYS A 100 1.35 -4.44 14.08
N ALA A 101 2.42 -3.85 13.54
CA ALA A 101 3.35 -3.03 14.29
C ALA A 101 3.54 -1.69 13.58
N LEU A 102 3.34 -0.59 14.31
CA LEU A 102 3.84 0.72 13.90
C LEU A 102 5.34 0.78 14.26
N VAL A 103 6.16 1.09 13.29
CA VAL A 103 7.62 1.06 13.40
C VAL A 103 8.15 2.47 13.11
N MET A 104 8.94 2.99 14.05
CA MET A 104 9.81 4.13 13.79
C MET A 104 11.08 3.59 13.13
N VAL A 105 11.39 4.09 11.93
CA VAL A 105 12.60 3.71 11.20
C VAL A 105 13.63 4.81 11.40
N GLU A 106 14.81 4.45 11.88
CA GLU A 106 15.92 5.39 12.04
C GLU A 106 16.23 6.09 10.70
N GLY A 107 16.33 7.41 10.72
CA GLY A 107 16.61 8.22 9.53
C GLY A 107 15.40 8.57 8.66
N LEU A 108 14.18 8.17 9.04
CA LEU A 108 12.94 8.57 8.35
C LEU A 108 12.03 9.38 9.29
N ASP A 109 11.46 10.47 8.77
CA ASP A 109 10.64 11.40 9.55
C ASP A 109 9.24 10.87 9.89
N GLY A 110 8.84 9.70 9.33
CA GLY A 110 7.49 9.15 9.42
C GLY A 110 7.40 7.76 10.02
N GLN A 111 6.27 7.47 10.68
CA GLN A 111 5.91 6.13 11.13
C GLN A 111 5.62 5.21 9.93
N HIS A 112 6.10 3.98 10.03
CA HIS A 112 5.87 2.91 9.06
C HIS A 112 4.98 1.84 9.68
N THR A 113 4.38 0.97 8.87
CA THR A 113 3.67 -0.21 9.36
C THR A 113 4.31 -1.49 8.83
N LYS A 114 4.47 -2.48 9.71
CA LYS A 114 4.65 -3.88 9.33
C LYS A 114 3.40 -4.68 9.67
N LEU A 115 2.85 -5.39 8.69
CA LEU A 115 1.74 -6.31 8.86
C LEU A 115 2.21 -7.74 8.61
N VAL A 116 1.86 -8.65 9.51
CA VAL A 116 1.82 -10.09 9.20
C VAL A 116 0.40 -10.40 8.78
N VAL A 117 0.24 -10.99 7.60
CA VAL A 117 -1.08 -11.26 7.03
C VAL A 117 -1.18 -12.70 6.54
N GLU A 118 -2.39 -13.25 6.64
CA GLU A 118 -2.77 -14.47 5.97
C GLU A 118 -3.47 -14.13 4.65
N VAL A 119 -2.89 -14.48 3.52
CA VAL A 119 -3.49 -14.29 2.20
C VAL A 119 -4.68 -15.23 2.04
N LEU A 120 -5.86 -14.65 1.78
CA LEU A 120 -7.13 -15.37 1.62
C LEU A 120 -7.41 -15.73 0.16
N GLY A 121 -6.87 -14.97 -0.79
CA GLY A 121 -7.06 -15.21 -2.22
C GLY A 121 -7.11 -13.91 -3.03
N PRO A 122 -7.35 -14.00 -4.36
CA PRO A 122 -7.57 -12.81 -5.19
C PRO A 122 -8.73 -11.99 -4.65
N ALA A 123 -8.64 -10.67 -4.74
CA ALA A 123 -9.78 -9.83 -4.40
C ALA A 123 -10.90 -10.09 -5.43
N PRO A 124 -12.17 -10.12 -5.00
CA PRO A 124 -13.27 -10.23 -5.94
C PRO A 124 -13.14 -9.12 -6.98
N ALA A 125 -13.21 -9.49 -8.27
CA ALA A 125 -13.27 -8.51 -9.36
C ALA A 125 -14.49 -7.63 -9.10
N ASP A 126 -14.26 -6.32 -8.95
CA ASP A 126 -15.23 -5.29 -8.62
C ASP A 126 -16.70 -5.75 -8.63
N ALA A 127 -17.23 -6.11 -7.46
CA ALA A 127 -18.64 -5.83 -7.20
C ALA A 127 -18.72 -4.31 -7.07
N GLY A 128 -18.84 -3.63 -8.22
CA GLY A 128 -19.02 -2.18 -8.26
C GLY A 128 -20.15 -1.75 -7.32
N PRO A 129 -20.12 -0.51 -6.80
CA PRO A 129 -21.15 -0.03 -5.90
C PRO A 129 -22.46 0.18 -6.68
N GLN A 130 -23.30 -0.85 -6.80
CA GLN A 130 -24.69 -0.72 -7.25
C GLN A 130 -25.75 -1.39 -6.37
N ASP A 131 -25.38 -2.30 -5.44
CA ASP A 131 -26.40 -3.05 -4.68
C ASP A 131 -26.48 -2.77 -3.18
N ARG A 132 -25.93 -1.64 -2.70
CA ARG A 132 -26.24 -1.15 -1.35
C ARG A 132 -27.20 0.03 -1.40
N ARG A 133 -28.42 -0.21 -1.87
CA ARG A 133 -29.54 0.68 -1.49
C ARG A 133 -29.98 0.29 -0.08
N PRO A 134 -30.10 1.23 0.86
CA PRO A 134 -30.81 0.96 2.09
C PRO A 134 -32.27 0.67 1.74
N SER A 135 -32.81 -0.38 2.35
CA SER A 135 -34.26 -0.66 2.40
C SER A 135 -34.96 0.39 3.25
#